data_AF-A0ABD6QB26-F1
#
_entry.id   AF-A0ABD6QB26-F1
#
_cell.length_a   1.000
_cell.length_b   1.000
_cell.length_c   1.000
_cell.angle_alpha   90.00
_cell.angle_beta   90.00
_cell.angle_gamma   90.00
#
_symmetry.space_group_name_H-M   'P 1'
#
loop_
_entity.id
_entity.type
_entity.pdbx_description
1 polymer ?
#
loop_
_entity_poly.entity_id
_entity_poly.type
_entity_poly.pdbx_seq_one_letter_code
_entity_poly.pdbx_strand_id
1 'polypeptide(L)' 'MTKLAPPLAVDMRIQIPRGAGLRFGGRYVTVLQSKPQGTTVHLGNGKLVTFAGDALQDAFRRANST' A
#
# COMPACT_ATOMS: atom_id res chain seq x y z
N MET A 1 -5.82 4.91 22.57
CA MET A 1 -6.42 5.42 21.32
C MET A 1 -5.63 4.85 20.15
N THR A 2 -6.15 3.84 19.47
CA THR A 2 -5.49 3.27 18.27
C THR A 2 -5.54 4.32 17.18
N LYS A 3 -4.40 4.92 16.84
CA LYS A 3 -4.29 5.84 15.72
C LYS A 3 -4.66 5.05 14.47
N LEU A 4 -5.83 5.32 13.89
CA LEU A 4 -6.18 4.75 12.59
C LEU A 4 -5.12 5.24 11.60
N ALA A 5 -4.39 4.30 10.99
CA ALA A 5 -3.50 4.64 9.88
C ALA A 5 -4.34 5.36 8.82
N PRO A 6 -3.92 6.54 8.34
CA PRO A 6 -4.66 7.25 7.32
C PRO A 6 -4.85 6.35 6.09
N PRO A 7 -6.02 6.38 5.45
CA PRO A 7 -6.28 5.56 4.27
C PRO A 7 -5.27 5.88 3.16
N LEU A 8 -4.92 4.87 2.37
CA LEU A 8 -4.04 5.05 1.22
C LEU A 8 -4.75 5.95 0.20
N ALA A 9 -4.24 7.17 0.03
CA ALA A 9 -4.73 8.12 -0.94
C ALA A 9 -3.93 8.05 -2.24
N VAL A 10 -4.57 8.44 -3.34
CA VAL A 10 -3.90 8.62 -4.63
C VAL A 10 -2.82 9.71 -4.51
N ASP A 11 -1.77 9.59 -5.31
CA ASP A 11 -0.56 10.42 -5.31
C ASP A 11 0.32 10.31 -4.06
N MET A 12 -0.03 9.46 -3.09
CA MET A 12 0.84 9.17 -1.96
C MET A 12 2.03 8.31 -2.39
N ARG A 13 3.23 8.71 -1.98
CA ARG A 13 4.42 7.86 -2.02
C ARG A 13 4.56 7.11 -0.69
N ILE A 14 4.52 5.79 -0.76
CA ILE A 14 4.51 4.91 0.40
C ILE A 14 5.60 3.84 0.28
N GLN A 15 6.08 3.31 1.40
CA GLN A 15 6.90 2.10 1.39
C GLN A 15 6.01 0.89 1.65
N ILE A 16 6.02 -0.11 0.77
CA ILE A 16 5.25 -1.34 1.00
C ILE A 16 5.77 -2.01 2.28
N PRO A 17 4.92 -2.33 3.27
CA PRO A 17 5.37 -2.97 4.50
C PRO A 17 6.09 -4.30 4.26
N ARG A 18 7.21 -4.53 4.96
CA ARG A 18 7.90 -5.83 4.93
C ARG A 18 7.15 -6.83 5.80
N GLY A 19 7.23 -8.11 5.45
CA GLY A 19 6.65 -9.19 6.26
C GLY A 19 5.12 -9.28 6.25
N ALA A 20 4.42 -8.43 5.51
CA ALA A 20 2.95 -8.43 5.44
C ALA A 20 2.36 -9.41 4.41
N GLY A 21 3.16 -10.38 3.92
CA GLY A 21 2.75 -11.29 2.84
C GLY A 21 2.59 -10.63 1.47
N LEU A 22 2.86 -9.32 1.36
CA LEU A 22 2.81 -8.59 0.10
C LEU A 22 4.11 -8.74 -0.68
N ARG A 23 3.96 -8.84 -2.00
CA ARG A 23 5.09 -8.73 -2.94
C ARG A 23 5.69 -7.33 -2.85
N PHE A 24 6.98 -7.22 -3.15
CA PHE A 24 7.73 -5.94 -3.17
C PHE A 24 7.85 -5.24 -1.81
N GLY A 25 7.72 -5.99 -0.69
CA GLY A 25 7.95 -5.45 0.65
C GLY A 25 9.28 -4.69 0.77
N GLY A 26 9.22 -3.50 1.37
CA GLY A 26 10.34 -2.57 1.52
C GLY A 26 10.55 -1.63 0.34
N ARG A 27 9.80 -1.78 -0.77
CA ARG A 27 9.93 -0.91 -1.94
C ARG A 27 9.06 0.34 -1.81
N TYR A 28 9.61 1.48 -2.19
CA TYR A 28 8.84 2.72 -2.34
C TYR A 28 8.03 2.70 -3.63
N VAL A 29 6.76 3.08 -3.53
CA VAL A 29 5.80 3.08 -4.63
C VAL A 29 4.90 4.30 -4.54
N THR A 30 4.36 4.74 -5.67
CA THR A 30 3.36 5.82 -5.73
C THR A 30 1.98 5.21 -5.95
N VAL A 31 1.01 5.54 -5.11
CA VAL A 31 -0.38 5.10 -5.27
C VAL A 31 -1.01 5.86 -6.42
N LEU A 32 -1.46 5.15 -7.45
CA LEU A 32 -2.13 5.75 -8.60
C LEU A 32 -3.64 5.64 -8.51
N GLN A 33 -4.14 4.56 -7.90
CA GLN A 33 -5.56 4.31 -7.75
C GLN A 33 -5.81 3.53 -6.46
N SER A 34 -6.85 3.92 -5.73
CA SER A 34 -7.35 3.20 -4.56
C SER A 34 -8.84 2.98 -4.74
N LYS A 35 -9.24 1.72 -4.95
CA LYS A 35 -10.63 1.31 -5.17
C LYS A 35 -10.95 0.08 -4.33
N PRO A 36 -12.23 -0.24 -4.06
CA PRO A 36 -12.60 -1.46 -3.34
C PRO A 36 -12.10 -2.75 -4.00
N GLN A 37 -11.92 -2.76 -5.33
CA GLN A 37 -11.40 -3.92 -6.07
C GLN A 37 -9.88 -4.09 -5.94
N GLY A 38 -9.17 -3.01 -5.59
CA GLY A 38 -7.72 -3.04 -5.50
C GLY A 38 -7.05 -1.69 -5.44
N THR A 39 -5.80 -1.70 -5.00
CA THR A 39 -4.91 -0.53 -4.99
C THR A 39 -3.83 -0.71 -6.05
N THR A 40 -3.77 0.20 -7.01
CA THR A 40 -2.74 0.22 -8.05
C THR A 40 -1.61 1.18 -7.68
N VAL A 41 -0.38 0.70 -7.78
CA VAL A 41 0.82 1.46 -7.47
C VAL A 41 1.83 1.43 -8.61
N HIS A 42 2.63 2.49 -8.73
CA HIS A 42 3.81 2.56 -9.58
C HIS A 42 5.06 2.18 -8.79
N LEU A 43 5.84 1.24 -9.31
CA LEU A 43 7.06 0.73 -8.66
C LEU A 43 8.31 1.62 -8.85
N GLY A 44 8.16 2.79 -9.48
CA GLY A 44 9.25 3.73 -9.79
C GLY A 44 10.12 3.35 -10.99
N ASN A 45 10.01 2.12 -11.51
CA ASN A 45 10.75 1.64 -12.69
C ASN A 45 9.87 1.52 -13.95
N GLY A 46 8.80 2.31 -14.03
CA GLY A 46 7.81 2.20 -15.12
C GLY A 46 6.77 1.10 -14.93
N LYS A 47 6.97 0.16 -13.99
CA LYS A 47 6.03 -0.95 -13.77
C LYS A 47 4.87 -0.55 -12.86
N LEU A 48 3.68 -1.03 -13.22
CA LEU A 48 2.46 -0.94 -12.41
C LEU A 48 2.15 -2.29 -11.76
N VAL A 49 1.63 -2.23 -10.54
CA VAL A 49 1.15 -3.41 -9.80
C VAL A 49 -0.17 -3.06 -9.14
N THR A 50 -1.14 -3.96 -9.25
CA THR A 50 -2.41 -3.86 -8.54
C THR A 50 -2.46 -4.91 -7.44
N PHE A 51 -2.66 -4.46 -6.22
CA PHE A 51 -2.98 -5.31 -5.08
C PHE A 51 -4.49 -5.54 -5.04
N ALA A 52 -4.92 -6.79 -4.90
CA ALA A 52 -6.34 -7.13 -4.86
C ALA A 52 -6.99 -6.66 -3.56
N GLY A 53 -8.21 -6.15 -3.67
CA GLY A 53 -9.00 -5.69 -2.54
C GLY A 53 -8.28 -4.65 -1.68
N ASP A 54 -8.35 -4.83 -0.37
CA ASP A 54 -7.77 -3.96 0.65
C ASP A 54 -6.37 -4.43 1.11
N ALA A 55 -5.76 -5.43 0.47
CA ALA A 55 -4.54 -6.08 0.95
C ALA A 55 -3.39 -5.10 1.26
N LEU A 56 -3.19 -4.08 0.42
CA LEU A 56 -2.16 -3.05 0.64
C LEU A 56 -2.51 -2.13 1.81
N GLN A 57 -3.79 -1.76 1.96
CA GLN A 57 -4.28 -0.93 3.04
C GLN A 57 -4.22 -1.67 4.39
N ASP A 58 -4.62 -2.94 4.42
CA ASP A 58 -4.57 -3.77 5.62
C ASP A 58 -3.11 -3.98 6.08
N ALA A 59 -2.19 -4.26 5.16
CA ALA A 59 -0.77 -4.32 5.47
C ALA A 59 -0.26 -3.00 6.08
N PHE A 60 -0.67 -1.86 5.52
CA PHE A 60 -0.33 -0.54 6.06
C PHE A 60 -0.91 -0.31 7.46
N ARG A 61 -2.15 -0.71 7.69
CA ARG A 61 -2.80 -0.62 8.99
C ARG A 61 -2.06 -1.44 10.04
N ARG A 62 -1.70 -2.68 9.71
CA ARG A 62 -0.97 -3.59 10.62
C ARG A 62 0.42 -3.05 10.95
N ALA A 63 1.14 -2.51 9.96
CA ALA A 63 2.48 -1.95 10.16
C ALA A 63 2.50 -0.71 11.07
N ASN A 64 1.41 0.07 11.11
CA ASN A 64 1.30 1.28 11.93
C ASN A 64 0.55 1.06 13.26
N SER A 65 0.11 -0.16 13.54
CA SER A 65 -0.61 -0.51 14.79
C SER A 65 0.32 -1.04 15.89
N THR A 66 1.64 -0.99 15.67
CA THR A 66 2.70 -1.32 16.64
C THR A 66 3.32 -0.03 17.15
#